data_AF-A0A7S0YZA3-F1
#
_entry.id   AF-A0A7S0YZA3-F1
#
_cell.length_a   1.000
_cell.length_b   1.000
_cell.length_c   1.000
_cell.angle_alpha   90.00
_cell.angle_beta   90.00
_cell.angle_gamma   90.00
#
_symmetry.space_group_name_H-M   'P 1'
#
loop_
_entity.id
_entity.type
_entity.pdbx_description
1 polymer ?
#
loop_
_entity_poly.entity_id
_entity_poly.type
_entity_poly.pdbx_seq_one_letter_code
_entity_poly.pdbx_strand_id
1 'polypeptide(L)'
;PSYTRAQAMQLALKTLREGAGEEAFVMACSCPIGAAVGWVDGIRISADTNDQWASFPIPWDQTNAPGARNAVRNSIARQAMHRRWFLNNPDCLMLRGRAGGGLSDAEAARRSRKRQRGVP
;
A
#
# COMPACT_ATOMS: atom_id res chain seq x y z
N PRO A 1 -2.11 9.03 33.59
CA PRO A 1 -1.30 9.69 32.54
C PRO A 1 -2.13 9.89 31.25
N SER A 2 -2.12 11.07 30.64
CA SER A 2 -2.72 11.30 29.32
C SER A 2 -1.63 11.22 28.24
N TYR A 3 -1.85 10.42 27.20
CA TYR A 3 -0.97 10.32 26.05
C TYR A 3 -1.42 11.29 24.94
N THR A 4 -0.48 11.87 24.21
CA THR A 4 -0.79 12.49 22.91
C THR A 4 -1.21 11.41 21.91
N ARG A 5 -1.91 11.80 20.83
CA ARG A 5 -2.30 10.86 19.76
C ARG A 5 -1.10 10.11 19.16
N ALA A 6 0.04 10.79 19.02
CA ALA A 6 1.26 10.18 18.51
C ALA A 6 1.82 9.12 19.49
N GLN A 7 1.86 9.44 20.79
CA GLN A 7 2.31 8.48 21.81
C GLN A 7 1.37 7.28 21.92
N ALA A 8 0.06 7.50 21.87
CA ALA A 8 -0.92 6.41 21.87
C ALA A 8 -0.75 5.49 20.65
N MET A 9 -0.50 6.06 19.46
CA MET A 9 -0.22 5.29 18.25
C MET A 9 1.06 4.46 18.36
N GLN A 10 2.15 5.05 18.88
CA GLN A 10 3.41 4.33 19.09
C GLN A 10 3.25 3.18 20.09
N LEU A 11 2.55 3.43 21.20
CA LEU A 11 2.27 2.39 22.19
C LEU A 11 1.46 1.25 21.57
N ALA A 12 0.41 1.56 20.80
CA ALA A 12 -0.41 0.54 20.13
C ALA A 12 0.41 -0.30 19.14
N LEU A 13 1.24 0.33 18.30
CA LEU A 13 2.09 -0.39 17.34
C LEU A 13 3.14 -1.27 18.03
N LYS A 14 3.75 -0.77 19.11
CA LYS A 14 4.67 -1.55 19.94
C LYS A 14 3.99 -2.79 20.49
N THR A 15 2.83 -2.63 21.12
CA THR A 15 2.07 -3.74 21.71
C THR A 15 1.63 -4.76 20.67
N LEU A 16 1.21 -4.32 19.48
CA LEU A 16 0.88 -5.23 18.37
C LEU A 16 2.11 -6.03 17.90
N ARG A 17 3.28 -5.38 17.78
CA ARG A 17 4.52 -6.05 17.38
C ARG A 17 4.99 -7.07 18.41
N GLU A 18 4.97 -6.71 19.69
CA GLU A 18 5.31 -7.62 20.79
C GLU A 18 4.35 -8.81 20.85
N GLY A 19 3.04 -8.58 20.66
CA GLY A 19 2.03 -9.64 20.66
C GLY A 19 2.08 -10.55 19.42
N ALA A 20 2.49 -10.04 18.27
CA ALA A 20 2.65 -10.83 17.05
C ALA A 20 3.88 -11.77 17.11
N GLY A 21 4.91 -11.38 17.87
CA GLY A 21 6.18 -12.10 17.96
C GLY A 21 7.13 -11.78 16.80
N GLU A 22 8.40 -12.16 16.96
CA GLU A 22 9.48 -11.79 16.03
C GLU A 22 9.39 -12.52 14.68
N GLU A 23 8.82 -13.73 14.67
CA GLU A 23 8.67 -14.56 13.46
C GLU A 23 7.48 -14.13 12.58
N ALA A 24 6.56 -13.32 13.12
CA ALA A 24 5.37 -12.91 12.40
C ALA A 24 5.65 -11.72 11.48
N PHE A 25 5.23 -11.85 10.22
CA PHE A 25 5.25 -10.76 9.27
C PHE A 25 4.06 -9.81 9.51
N VAL A 26 4.34 -8.59 9.95
CA VAL A 26 3.33 -7.56 10.24
C VAL A 26 3.14 -6.66 9.02
N MET A 27 1.97 -6.77 8.40
CA MET A 27 1.53 -5.93 7.28
C MET A 27 0.54 -4.86 7.75
N ALA A 28 0.95 -3.60 7.76
CA ALA A 28 0.05 -2.50 8.10
C ALA A 28 -0.78 -2.01 6.90
N CYS A 29 -2.02 -1.61 7.18
CA CYS A 29 -2.93 -0.95 6.25
C CYS A 29 -3.58 0.23 6.98
N SER A 30 -3.78 1.36 6.30
CA SER A 30 -4.40 2.57 6.89
C SER A 30 -3.66 3.13 8.11
N CYS A 31 -2.37 2.81 8.25
CA CYS A 31 -1.52 3.33 9.31
C CYS A 31 -0.85 4.64 8.85
N PRO A 32 -0.75 5.67 9.71
CA PRO A 32 0.11 6.82 9.44
C PRO A 32 1.53 6.35 9.13
N ILE A 33 2.02 6.64 7.92
CA ILE A 33 3.26 6.05 7.37
C ILE A 33 4.47 6.29 8.29
N GLY A 34 4.62 7.53 8.78
CA GLY A 34 5.72 7.88 9.67
C GLY A 34 5.67 7.16 11.02
N ALA A 35 4.47 6.87 11.53
CA ALA A 35 4.31 6.17 12.80
C ALA A 35 4.69 4.69 12.71
N ALA A 36 4.56 4.06 11.53
CA ALA A 36 4.82 2.64 11.33
C ALA A 36 6.32 2.28 11.26
N VAL A 37 7.20 3.26 11.06
CA VAL A 37 8.65 3.04 10.91
C VAL A 37 9.20 2.34 12.16
N GLY A 38 9.85 1.19 11.96
CA GLY A 38 10.42 0.38 13.03
C GLY A 38 9.46 -0.62 13.69
N TRP A 39 8.15 -0.57 13.40
CA TRP A 39 7.16 -1.47 14.01
C TRP A 39 6.60 -2.54 13.09
N VAL A 40 6.70 -2.36 11.77
CA VAL A 40 6.06 -3.23 10.77
C VAL A 40 7.06 -3.69 9.72
N ASP A 41 6.85 -4.88 9.16
CA ASP A 41 7.70 -5.42 8.10
C ASP A 41 7.32 -4.85 6.73
N GLY A 42 6.04 -4.52 6.55
CA GLY A 42 5.56 -3.82 5.38
C GLY A 42 4.33 -2.98 5.68
N ILE A 43 4.02 -2.06 4.75
CA ILE A 43 2.85 -1.20 4.84
C ILE A 43 2.25 -0.92 3.47
N ARG A 44 0.92 -0.89 3.39
CA ARG A 44 0.20 -0.38 2.22
C ARG A 44 0.51 1.10 2.04
N ILE A 45 1.16 1.43 0.93
CA ILE A 45 1.50 2.80 0.56
C ILE A 45 0.62 3.33 -0.57
N SER A 46 -0.38 2.56 -1.01
CA SER A 46 -1.26 2.87 -2.11
C SER A 46 -2.67 3.19 -1.63
N ALA A 47 -3.50 3.73 -2.53
CA ALA A 47 -4.95 3.57 -2.39
C ALA A 47 -5.32 2.09 -2.56
N ASP A 48 -6.56 1.75 -2.21
CA ASP A 48 -7.12 0.44 -2.55
C ASP A 48 -7.19 0.30 -4.08
N THR A 49 -6.87 -0.88 -4.57
CA THR A 49 -7.03 -1.28 -5.96
C THR A 49 -8.39 -1.91 -6.15
N ASN A 50 -8.85 -1.92 -7.39
CA ASN A 50 -9.98 -2.74 -7.81
C ASN A 50 -9.76 -3.16 -9.27
N ASP A 51 -10.77 -3.77 -9.86
CA ASP A 51 -10.80 -4.19 -11.25
C ASP A 51 -11.05 -3.03 -12.24
N GLN A 52 -11.13 -1.79 -11.76
CA GLN A 52 -11.32 -0.60 -12.58
C GLN A 52 -10.04 0.24 -12.62
N TRP A 53 -9.74 0.83 -13.78
CA TRP A 53 -8.59 1.71 -13.90
C TRP A 53 -8.81 3.01 -13.12
N ALA A 54 -9.92 3.68 -13.37
CA ALA A 54 -10.35 4.86 -12.66
C ALA A 54 -11.49 4.51 -11.70
N SER A 55 -11.44 5.08 -10.51
CA SER A 55 -12.54 5.04 -9.54
C SER A 55 -13.75 5.81 -10.07
N PHE A 56 -14.94 5.51 -9.56
CA PHE A 56 -16.11 6.37 -9.74
C PHE A 56 -15.73 7.80 -9.28
N PRO A 57 -16.14 8.87 -10.00
CA PRO A 57 -15.73 10.22 -9.66
C PRO A 57 -16.23 10.59 -8.26
N ILE A 58 -15.31 10.65 -7.29
CA ILE A 58 -15.54 11.23 -5.98
C ILE A 58 -15.00 12.67 -6.07
N PRO A 59 -15.88 13.70 -6.12
CA PRO A 59 -15.46 15.08 -6.42
C PRO A 59 -14.36 15.61 -5.50
N TRP A 60 -14.36 15.17 -4.23
CA TRP A 60 -13.43 15.61 -3.20
C TRP A 60 -12.19 14.71 -3.04
N ASP A 61 -12.13 13.53 -3.66
CA ASP A 61 -10.97 12.63 -3.57
C ASP A 61 -10.57 12.05 -4.92
N GLN A 62 -9.61 12.72 -5.54
CA GLN A 62 -9.02 12.31 -6.80
C GLN A 62 -7.77 11.43 -6.63
N THR A 63 -7.42 11.11 -5.39
CA THR A 63 -6.06 10.70 -5.01
C THR A 63 -5.98 9.39 -4.25
N ASN A 64 -6.97 9.09 -3.43
CA ASN A 64 -7.05 7.91 -2.59
C ASN A 64 -8.32 7.08 -2.82
N ALA A 65 -9.23 7.55 -3.68
CA ALA A 65 -10.40 6.78 -4.08
C ALA A 65 -9.97 5.42 -4.68
N PRO A 66 -10.67 4.31 -4.36
CA PRO A 66 -10.29 2.96 -4.79
C PRO A 66 -10.19 2.82 -6.31
N GLY A 67 -9.03 2.45 -6.83
CA GLY A 67 -8.82 2.33 -8.27
C GLY A 67 -7.39 1.99 -8.63
N ALA A 68 -7.20 1.19 -9.68
CA ALA A 68 -5.86 0.77 -10.09
C ALA A 68 -4.95 1.96 -10.42
N ARG A 69 -5.49 3.04 -11.00
CA ARG A 69 -4.76 4.30 -11.28
C ARG A 69 -4.21 4.95 -10.01
N ASN A 70 -5.05 5.14 -8.99
CA ASN A 70 -4.64 5.80 -7.74
C ASN A 70 -3.67 4.92 -6.95
N ALA A 71 -3.91 3.61 -6.94
CA ALA A 71 -3.01 2.65 -6.32
C ALA A 71 -1.60 2.70 -6.96
N VAL A 72 -1.51 2.68 -8.30
CA VAL A 72 -0.23 2.81 -9.03
C VAL A 72 0.43 4.17 -8.78
N ARG A 73 -0.34 5.26 -8.88
CA ARG A 73 0.18 6.63 -8.69
C ARG A 73 0.80 6.80 -7.30
N ASN A 74 0.10 6.40 -6.25
CA ASN A 74 0.58 6.48 -4.88
C ASN A 74 1.80 5.58 -4.66
N SER A 75 1.82 4.41 -5.30
CA SER A 75 2.97 3.48 -5.26
C SER A 75 4.24 4.05 -5.88
N ILE A 76 4.12 4.74 -7.01
CA ILE A 76 5.26 5.40 -7.64
C ILE A 76 5.75 6.56 -6.78
N ALA A 77 4.85 7.42 -6.30
CA ALA A 77 5.19 8.59 -5.49
C ALA A 77 5.91 8.24 -4.17
N ARG A 78 5.67 7.02 -3.64
CA ARG A 78 6.23 6.55 -2.36
C ARG A 78 7.29 5.47 -2.52
N GLN A 79 7.78 5.24 -3.75
CA GLN A 79 8.73 4.16 -4.04
C GLN A 79 10.03 4.25 -3.21
N ALA A 80 10.50 5.46 -2.91
CA ALA A 80 11.74 5.69 -2.16
C ALA A 80 11.74 5.10 -0.73
N MET A 81 10.57 4.75 -0.18
CA MET A 81 10.44 4.14 1.15
C MET A 81 10.77 2.64 1.15
N HIS A 82 10.65 1.98 -0.01
CA HIS A 82 10.78 0.54 -0.14
C HIS A 82 12.19 0.07 0.26
N ARG A 83 12.26 -0.92 1.16
CA ARG A 83 13.52 -1.50 1.69
C ARG A 83 14.42 -0.50 2.43
N ARG A 84 13.89 0.68 2.77
CA ARG A 84 14.58 1.65 3.62
C ARG A 84 13.93 1.77 4.99
N TRP A 85 12.59 1.73 5.04
CA TRP A 85 11.83 1.73 6.28
C TRP A 85 11.00 0.45 6.48
N PHE A 86 10.50 -0.13 5.40
CA PHE A 86 9.64 -1.31 5.37
C PHE A 86 9.51 -1.81 3.92
N LEU A 87 8.84 -2.94 3.72
CA LEU A 87 8.41 -3.38 2.38
C LEU A 87 7.13 -2.62 1.96
N ASN A 88 7.27 -1.76 0.94
CA ASN A 88 6.10 -1.16 0.29
C ASN A 88 5.15 -2.23 -0.25
N ASN A 89 3.88 -2.17 0.16
CA ASN A 89 2.78 -2.93 -0.44
C ASN A 89 1.97 -2.00 -1.39
N PRO A 90 1.98 -2.25 -2.72
CA PRO A 90 1.25 -1.45 -3.71
C PRO A 90 -0.21 -1.94 -3.93
N ASP A 91 -0.75 -2.67 -2.96
CA ASP A 91 -1.96 -3.50 -3.05
C ASP A 91 -1.85 -4.73 -3.98
N CYS A 92 -2.86 -5.59 -3.90
CA CYS A 92 -3.00 -6.84 -4.63
C CYS A 92 -2.98 -6.64 -6.15
N LEU A 93 -2.47 -7.64 -6.88
CA LEU A 93 -2.50 -7.64 -8.34
C LEU A 93 -3.82 -8.24 -8.84
N MET A 94 -4.55 -7.48 -9.65
CA MET A 94 -5.79 -7.93 -10.27
C MET A 94 -5.46 -8.60 -11.61
N LEU A 95 -5.47 -9.94 -11.63
CA LEU A 95 -5.09 -10.75 -12.79
C LEU A 95 -6.26 -11.39 -13.53
N ARG A 96 -7.47 -11.31 -12.98
CA ARG A 96 -8.64 -11.92 -13.62
C ARG A 96 -8.98 -11.16 -14.90
N GLY A 97 -8.78 -11.83 -16.04
CA GLY A 97 -9.17 -11.35 -17.36
C GLY A 97 -10.69 -11.25 -17.54
N ARG A 98 -11.12 -10.48 -18.54
CA ARG A 98 -12.49 -9.98 -18.65
C ARG A 98 -13.41 -10.93 -19.44
N ALA A 99 -14.49 -11.37 -18.77
CA ALA A 99 -15.80 -11.53 -19.39
C ALA A 99 -16.74 -10.51 -18.69
N GLY A 100 -16.83 -9.27 -19.19
CA GLY A 100 -17.80 -8.28 -18.70
C GLY A 100 -17.27 -6.91 -18.20
N GLY A 101 -16.28 -6.82 -17.30
CA GLY A 101 -16.11 -5.57 -16.50
C GLY A 101 -14.73 -4.96 -16.23
N GLY A 102 -13.66 -5.77 -16.17
CA GLY A 102 -12.40 -5.37 -15.52
C GLY A 102 -11.28 -4.79 -16.39
N LEU A 103 -10.11 -4.59 -15.76
CA LEU A 103 -8.86 -4.11 -16.36
C LEU A 103 -8.51 -4.87 -17.65
N SER A 104 -8.03 -4.12 -18.64
CA SER A 104 -7.36 -4.70 -19.82
C SER A 104 -6.01 -5.33 -19.44
N ASP A 105 -5.51 -6.23 -20.28
CA ASP A 105 -4.19 -6.84 -20.10
C ASP A 105 -3.06 -5.80 -20.00
N ALA A 106 -3.19 -4.69 -20.74
CA ALA A 106 -2.24 -3.58 -20.68
C ALA A 106 -2.26 -2.87 -19.32
N GLU A 107 -3.45 -2.68 -18.73
CA GLU A 107 -3.61 -2.05 -17.42
C GLU A 107 -3.13 -2.96 -16.29
N ALA A 108 -3.38 -4.27 -16.39
CA ALA A 108 -2.81 -5.27 -15.50
C ALA A 108 -1.27 -5.34 -15.62
N ALA A 109 -0.73 -5.32 -16.85
CA ALA A 109 0.70 -5.44 -17.11
C ALA A 109 1.51 -4.20 -16.68
N ARG A 110 0.93 -2.98 -16.73
CA ARG A 110 1.57 -1.74 -16.27
C ARG A 110 1.98 -1.77 -14.80
N ARG A 111 1.41 -2.68 -14.00
CA ARG A 111 1.82 -2.95 -12.60
C ARG A 111 3.04 -3.88 -12.47
N SER A 112 3.29 -4.76 -13.43
CA SER A 112 4.36 -5.78 -13.37
C SER A 112 5.72 -5.31 -13.94
N ARG A 113 5.73 -4.28 -14.80
CA ARG A 113 6.91 -3.87 -15.57
C ARG A 113 7.89 -2.96 -14.81
N LYS A 114 8.29 -3.35 -13.59
CA LYS A 114 9.51 -2.81 -12.95
C LYS A 114 10.57 -3.88 -12.61
N ARG A 115 10.34 -5.15 -12.96
CA ARG A 115 11.29 -6.25 -12.68
C ARG A 115 11.97 -6.84 -13.93
N GLN A 116 12.16 -6.06 -15.00
CA GLN A 116 12.89 -6.48 -16.21
C GLN A 116 13.79 -5.39 -16.83
N ARG A 117 14.17 -4.36 -16.08
CA ARG A 117 15.36 -3.58 -16.44
C ARG A 117 16.46 -3.99 -15.47
N GLY A 118 17.36 -4.84 -15.96
CA GLY A 118 18.60 -5.16 -15.29
C GLY A 118 19.26 -3.87 -14.83
N VAL A 119 19.48 -3.78 -13.53
CA VAL A 119 20.51 -2.90 -12.99
C VAL A 119 21.83 -3.66 -13.23
N PRO A 120 22.89 -3.01 -13.74
CA PRO A 120 24.21 -3.64 -13.80
C PRO A 120 24.65 -4.16 -12.42
#